data_AF-A0A932LJN3-F1
#
_entry.id   AF-A0A932LJN3-F1
#
_cell.length_a   1.000
_cell.length_b   1.000
_cell.length_c   1.000
_cell.angle_alpha   90.00
_cell.angle_beta   90.00
_cell.angle_gamma   90.00
#
_symmetry.space_group_name_H-M   'P 1'
#
loop_
_entity.id
_entity.type
_entity.pdbx_description
1 polymer ?
#
loop_
_entity_poly.entity_id
_entity_poly.type
_entity_poly.pdbx_seq_one_letter_code
_entity_poly.pdbx_strand_id
1 'polypeptide(L)'
;MASADCSLILFGGYSLTRYTPHADAKPVIQAMPSPTWRLRTTAYWTALFVTVLSVPLMGEERSERFDRDPLWDGQNHRADNPEPRTIVQDFGYSRSAHAGGKPGEMGGFISPAAEPAYYAKTIPTKTLGDVLTASGTLACTGRPFHVLVGFFNNDTVNEWRTPNTIVLRLSGRGDVFYAWVEYATGRWRAGGDSPQGFPTEPDPKTGRPQPKGFPAGGTVHKWSLRYDPNGNNGGGVVTATIGDQTAVCHLSDGHKADGATFNRFGLMTVSKSADTGGELWLDDVTVNGELADFTTDPGWEGFQNRRRYVTANVRPRFDFGYSPTQHASGRASGEVGGLIFRGDCRYPDTMAYYGDRLNELTLEKPLRATGKVCLRRGVSDSTVLIGFFHSKDSMMVNPSQDSGLPKNFLGVAVEGPSREGFYFAPTYRVNGDATDNTPPHIYPDGRPHDWSLAYSPAEAGGDGRIAVTLDGQSVRLNVKQDHQAAGAHFDRFGIITTWIDGNGQHIYFDDLTYTCNQDEPRETAAGDLRSQDASAEVAVVCGAGYKSSRFVPPRGTGPSGLLKKPCRACGTRHKSRE
;
A
#
# COMPACT_ATOMS: atom_id res chain seq x y z
N MET A 1 25.02 -8.08 9.01
CA MET A 1 24.04 -7.31 9.80
C MET A 1 23.58 -6.14 8.93
N ALA A 2 22.34 -6.05 8.45
CA ALA A 2 21.27 -7.06 8.41
C ALA A 2 20.98 -7.41 6.93
N SER A 3 20.76 -8.68 6.63
CA SER A 3 20.38 -9.15 5.29
C SER A 3 18.86 -9.27 5.23
N ALA A 4 18.22 -8.40 4.44
CA ALA A 4 16.82 -8.55 4.10
C ALA A 4 16.68 -9.65 3.03
N ASP A 5 16.48 -10.89 3.49
CA ASP A 5 16.03 -11.99 2.63
C ASP A 5 14.59 -11.71 2.18
N CYS A 6 14.43 -10.91 1.12
CA CYS A 6 13.18 -10.83 0.37
C CYS A 6 12.94 -12.13 -0.40
N SER A 7 12.65 -13.20 0.34
CA SER A 7 12.00 -14.38 -0.19
C SER A 7 10.60 -13.97 -0.62
N LEU A 8 10.37 -13.94 -1.94
CA LEU A 8 9.04 -13.80 -2.50
C LEU A 8 8.21 -14.99 -2.01
N ILE A 9 7.28 -14.77 -1.08
CA ILE A 9 6.35 -15.82 -0.66
C ILE A 9 5.39 -16.05 -1.82
N LEU A 10 5.72 -17.06 -2.63
CA LEU A 10 4.79 -17.66 -3.57
C LEU A 10 3.59 -18.19 -2.78
N PHE A 11 2.46 -17.49 -2.85
CA PHE A 11 1.19 -18.08 -2.48
C PHE A 11 0.92 -19.25 -3.42
N GLY A 12 1.13 -20.47 -2.92
CA GLY A 12 0.94 -21.70 -3.68
C GLY A 12 -0.50 -21.81 -4.15
N GLY A 13 -0.69 -21.97 -5.46
CA GLY A 13 -2.01 -22.26 -6.02
C GLY A 13 -2.51 -23.60 -5.52
N TYR A 14 -3.64 -23.60 -4.81
CA TYR A 14 -4.34 -24.83 -4.47
C TYR A 14 -5.04 -25.41 -5.70
N SER A 15 -4.78 -26.69 -5.94
CA SER A 15 -5.32 -27.45 -7.05
C SER A 15 -6.86 -27.55 -6.96
N LEU A 16 -7.56 -27.02 -7.97
CA LEU A 16 -8.98 -27.29 -8.17
C LEU A 16 -9.16 -28.69 -8.77
N THR A 17 -9.55 -29.64 -7.94
CA THR A 17 -9.95 -30.99 -8.36
C THR A 17 -11.11 -30.91 -9.34
N ARG A 18 -11.00 -31.63 -10.47
CA ARG A 18 -11.98 -31.62 -11.56
C ARG A 18 -13.38 -31.97 -11.06
N TYR A 19 -14.37 -31.13 -11.35
CA TYR A 19 -15.78 -31.48 -11.29
C TYR A 19 -16.32 -31.62 -12.71
N THR A 20 -16.74 -32.84 -13.09
CA THR A 20 -17.34 -33.13 -14.39
C THR A 20 -18.86 -32.94 -14.33
N PRO A 21 -19.46 -32.04 -15.12
CA PRO A 21 -20.92 -31.93 -15.19
C PRO A 21 -21.49 -33.03 -16.09
N HIS A 22 -22.39 -33.85 -15.54
CA HIS A 22 -23.25 -34.71 -16.34
C HIS A 22 -24.39 -33.87 -16.94
N ALA A 23 -24.60 -34.00 -18.25
CA ALA A 23 -25.78 -33.48 -18.92
C ALA A 23 -26.97 -34.44 -18.72
N ASP A 24 -28.15 -33.90 -18.42
CA ASP A 24 -29.43 -34.23 -19.08
C ASP A 24 -30.65 -33.71 -18.27
N ALA A 25 -31.31 -32.65 -18.76
CA ALA A 25 -32.71 -32.36 -18.49
C ALA A 25 -33.28 -31.42 -19.56
N LYS A 26 -34.35 -31.82 -20.24
CA LYS A 26 -35.03 -31.04 -21.30
C LYS A 26 -36.07 -30.08 -20.70
N PRO A 27 -36.34 -28.92 -21.34
CA PRO A 27 -37.40 -28.03 -20.89
C PRO A 27 -38.79 -28.57 -21.26
N VAL A 28 -39.74 -28.48 -20.33
CA VAL A 28 -41.17 -28.65 -20.61
C VAL A 28 -41.84 -27.28 -20.52
N ILE A 29 -42.36 -26.83 -21.67
CA ILE A 29 -43.20 -25.63 -21.76
C ILE A 29 -44.63 -26.04 -21.34
N GLN A 30 -45.22 -25.35 -20.37
CA GLN A 30 -46.66 -25.38 -20.13
C GLN A 30 -47.23 -23.96 -20.00
N ALA A 31 -48.41 -23.77 -20.59
CA ALA A 31 -48.99 -22.47 -20.86
C ALA A 31 -49.77 -21.88 -19.68
N MET A 32 -49.86 -20.54 -19.65
CA MET A 32 -50.75 -19.80 -18.76
C MET A 32 -52.22 -19.97 -19.17
N PRO A 33 -53.15 -19.89 -18.20
CA PRO A 33 -54.50 -19.36 -18.43
C PRO A 33 -54.73 -17.99 -17.75
N SER A 34 -55.70 -17.27 -18.30
CA SER A 34 -56.09 -15.87 -18.03
C SER A 34 -56.74 -15.61 -16.65
N PRO A 35 -56.76 -14.34 -16.16
CA PRO A 35 -57.25 -14.01 -14.83
C PRO A 35 -58.79 -13.99 -14.73
N THR A 36 -59.33 -14.34 -13.56
CA THR A 36 -60.72 -14.05 -13.20
C THR A 36 -60.82 -13.33 -11.87
N TRP A 37 -61.48 -12.18 -11.87
CA TRP A 37 -61.75 -11.37 -10.69
C TRP A 37 -62.91 -11.96 -9.89
N ARG A 38 -62.77 -12.10 -8.56
CA ARG A 38 -63.91 -12.22 -7.63
C ARG A 38 -63.65 -11.46 -6.33
N LEU A 39 -64.48 -10.46 -6.06
CA LEU A 39 -64.56 -9.81 -4.76
C LEU A 39 -65.16 -10.77 -3.72
N ARG A 40 -64.56 -10.86 -2.51
CA ARG A 40 -65.25 -11.24 -1.27
C ARG A 40 -64.70 -10.49 -0.05
N THR A 41 -65.47 -9.48 0.36
CA THR A 41 -65.81 -9.10 1.74
C THR A 41 -64.99 -9.65 2.92
N THR A 42 -64.28 -8.73 3.58
CA THR A 42 -64.38 -8.41 5.02
C THR A 42 -64.29 -9.53 6.07
N ALA A 43 -63.18 -9.52 6.84
CA ALA A 43 -63.18 -9.82 8.27
C ALA A 43 -62.06 -9.03 8.96
N TYR A 44 -62.40 -8.12 9.88
CA TYR A 44 -61.42 -7.37 10.67
C TYR A 44 -60.88 -8.25 11.81
N TRP A 45 -59.56 -8.40 11.91
CA TRP A 45 -58.88 -8.80 13.14
C TRP A 45 -57.81 -7.77 13.49
N THR A 46 -58.10 -6.95 14.50
CA THR A 46 -57.17 -5.97 15.07
C THR A 46 -56.14 -6.68 15.94
N ALA A 47 -55.11 -7.26 15.32
CA ALA A 47 -53.91 -7.69 16.03
C ALA A 47 -53.02 -6.46 16.28
N LEU A 48 -53.07 -5.92 17.50
CA LEU A 48 -52.18 -4.85 17.95
C LEU A 48 -50.77 -5.41 18.17
N PHE A 49 -50.02 -5.64 17.08
CA PHE A 49 -48.58 -5.85 17.16
C PHE A 49 -47.92 -4.55 17.61
N VAL A 50 -47.68 -4.43 18.91
CA VAL A 50 -46.65 -3.53 19.43
C VAL A 50 -45.31 -4.09 18.97
N THR A 51 -44.91 -3.68 17.77
CA THR A 51 -43.52 -3.80 17.34
C THR A 51 -42.73 -2.85 18.22
N VAL A 52 -42.20 -3.38 19.33
CA VAL A 52 -41.03 -2.79 19.97
C VAL A 52 -39.95 -2.84 18.91
N LEU A 53 -39.77 -1.71 18.22
CA LEU A 53 -38.56 -1.45 17.47
C LEU A 53 -37.45 -1.37 18.53
N SER A 54 -36.83 -2.52 18.80
CA SER A 54 -35.55 -2.59 19.49
C SER A 54 -34.54 -1.90 18.59
N VAL A 55 -34.50 -0.56 18.67
CA VAL A 55 -33.37 0.23 18.18
C VAL A 55 -32.17 -0.34 18.94
N PRO A 56 -31.21 -1.00 18.27
CA PRO A 56 -30.05 -1.52 18.97
C PRO A 56 -29.38 -0.33 19.65
N LEU A 57 -29.13 -0.42 20.96
CA LEU A 57 -28.42 0.63 21.70
C LEU A 57 -27.09 0.87 21.00
N MET A 58 -27.01 2.00 20.29
CA MET A 58 -25.83 2.41 19.57
C MET A 58 -24.89 3.04 20.58
N GLY A 59 -23.61 2.66 20.53
CA GLY A 59 -22.58 3.32 21.34
C GLY A 59 -22.48 4.80 21.00
N GLU A 60 -21.89 5.57 21.92
CA GLU A 60 -21.55 6.98 21.69
C GLU A 60 -20.57 7.08 20.52
N GLU A 61 -20.82 7.96 19.56
CA GLU A 61 -19.93 8.22 18.43
C GLU A 61 -19.23 9.57 18.60
N ARG A 62 -17.94 9.61 18.26
CA ARG A 62 -17.11 10.81 18.21
C ARG A 62 -16.84 11.16 16.76
N SER A 63 -16.97 12.43 16.41
CA SER A 63 -16.57 12.96 15.10
C SER A 63 -15.30 13.80 15.23
N GLU A 64 -14.32 13.53 14.38
CA GLU A 64 -13.10 14.30 14.24
C GLU A 64 -12.97 14.83 12.80
N ARG A 65 -12.74 16.14 12.68
CA ARG A 65 -12.64 16.85 11.38
C ARG A 65 -11.23 17.35 11.10
N PHE A 66 -10.31 17.22 12.05
CA PHE A 66 -8.91 17.60 11.89
C PHE A 66 -8.70 19.09 11.51
N ASP A 67 -9.59 19.98 11.97
CA ASP A 67 -9.37 21.44 11.90
C ASP A 67 -8.13 21.91 12.70
N ARG A 68 -7.59 21.03 13.54
CA ARG A 68 -6.37 21.14 14.31
C ARG A 68 -5.81 19.75 14.59
N ASP A 69 -4.60 19.70 15.12
CA ASP A 69 -4.05 18.46 15.69
C ASP A 69 -4.95 17.99 16.85
N PRO A 70 -5.53 16.79 16.79
CA PRO A 70 -6.41 16.28 17.83
C PRO A 70 -5.63 15.71 19.04
N LEU A 71 -4.29 15.70 18.98
CA LEU A 71 -3.38 15.18 20.02
C LEU A 71 -3.67 13.72 20.37
N TRP A 72 -3.98 12.91 19.35
CA TRP A 72 -4.21 11.48 19.48
C TRP A 72 -2.97 10.74 20.00
N ASP A 73 -3.21 9.57 20.58
CA ASP A 73 -2.15 8.71 21.12
C ASP A 73 -1.37 8.07 19.97
N GLY A 74 -0.05 7.97 20.10
CA GLY A 74 0.76 7.43 19.03
C GLY A 74 2.12 6.90 19.46
N GLN A 75 2.51 5.78 18.87
CA GLN A 75 3.80 5.14 19.06
C GLN A 75 4.48 5.00 17.71
N ASN A 76 5.71 5.48 17.59
CA ASN A 76 6.59 5.30 16.41
C ASN A 76 6.01 5.79 15.05
N HIS A 77 4.92 6.56 15.07
CA HIS A 77 4.23 7.07 13.87
C HIS A 77 5.04 8.13 13.11
N ARG A 78 5.90 8.88 13.80
CA ARG A 78 6.88 9.83 13.23
C ARG A 78 8.30 9.34 13.52
N ALA A 79 8.76 8.32 12.80
CA ALA A 79 10.06 7.70 13.00
C ALA A 79 11.20 8.55 12.40
N ASP A 80 12.31 8.66 13.13
CA ASP A 80 13.58 9.24 12.67
C ASP A 80 14.53 8.18 12.09
N ASN A 81 14.48 6.96 12.63
CA ASN A 81 15.20 5.77 12.18
C ASN A 81 14.33 4.90 11.22
N PRO A 82 14.87 4.38 10.10
CA PRO A 82 16.16 4.70 9.50
C PRO A 82 16.28 6.15 9.01
N GLU A 83 17.49 6.68 9.17
CA GLU A 83 17.91 8.01 8.69
C GLU A 83 17.62 8.22 7.20
N PRO A 84 17.36 9.48 6.76
CA PRO A 84 17.12 9.78 5.35
C PRO A 84 18.28 9.34 4.47
N ARG A 85 17.98 8.71 3.32
CA ARG A 85 19.00 8.24 2.38
C ARG A 85 19.26 9.27 1.29
N THR A 86 20.53 9.44 0.93
CA THR A 86 20.91 10.12 -0.31
C THR A 86 20.64 9.20 -1.50
N ILE A 87 19.88 9.68 -2.47
CA ILE A 87 19.66 9.05 -3.77
C ILE A 87 20.50 9.77 -4.83
N VAL A 88 21.07 9.00 -5.75
CA VAL A 88 21.75 9.48 -6.95
C VAL A 88 21.05 8.86 -8.16
N GLN A 89 20.64 9.69 -9.10
CA GLN A 89 20.28 9.28 -10.46
C GLN A 89 21.28 9.95 -11.39
N ASP A 90 22.06 9.14 -12.12
CA ASP A 90 23.03 9.64 -13.09
C ASP A 90 23.09 8.70 -14.30
N PHE A 91 21.99 8.67 -15.05
CA PHE A 91 21.82 7.80 -16.21
C PHE A 91 21.19 8.52 -17.42
N GLY A 92 21.44 8.01 -18.62
CA GLY A 92 20.94 8.55 -19.88
C GLY A 92 21.92 8.24 -21.02
N TYR A 93 22.01 9.09 -22.04
CA TYR A 93 23.07 8.96 -23.04
C TYR A 93 24.47 9.14 -22.42
N SER A 94 25.43 8.34 -22.88
CA SER A 94 26.85 8.40 -22.51
C SER A 94 27.75 8.10 -23.71
N ARG A 95 28.95 8.68 -23.74
CA ARG A 95 30.01 8.37 -24.72
C ARG A 95 30.97 7.29 -24.20
N SER A 96 30.40 6.20 -23.68
CA SER A 96 31.10 5.01 -23.19
C SER A 96 30.77 3.81 -24.10
N ALA A 97 31.28 2.61 -23.80
CA ALA A 97 31.08 1.41 -24.62
C ALA A 97 30.99 0.13 -23.77
N HIS A 98 30.26 0.20 -22.65
CA HIS A 98 30.08 -0.91 -21.71
C HIS A 98 29.19 -2.02 -22.27
N ALA A 99 28.19 -1.69 -23.10
CA ALA A 99 27.29 -2.64 -23.76
C ALA A 99 27.84 -3.25 -25.07
N GLY A 100 29.14 -3.02 -25.36
CA GLY A 100 29.91 -3.77 -26.36
C GLY A 100 29.93 -3.21 -27.79
N GLY A 101 29.20 -2.12 -28.07
CA GLY A 101 29.21 -1.46 -29.38
C GLY A 101 30.31 -0.40 -29.53
N LYS A 102 29.99 0.66 -30.28
CA LYS A 102 30.89 1.81 -30.48
C LYS A 102 30.76 2.79 -29.29
N PRO A 103 31.64 3.80 -29.15
CA PRO A 103 31.46 4.83 -28.14
C PRO A 103 30.13 5.60 -28.33
N GLY A 104 29.22 5.41 -27.38
CA GLY A 104 27.82 5.84 -27.49
C GLY A 104 26.89 4.73 -26.98
N GLU A 105 26.19 4.97 -25.87
CA GLU A 105 25.23 4.02 -25.30
C GLU A 105 24.22 4.71 -24.37
N MET A 106 23.15 4.02 -23.99
CA MET A 106 22.25 4.42 -22.91
C MET A 106 22.62 3.71 -21.62
N GLY A 107 22.80 4.44 -20.53
CA GLY A 107 22.96 3.81 -19.22
C GLY A 107 23.51 4.75 -18.15
N GLY A 108 24.09 4.17 -17.10
CA GLY A 108 24.67 4.88 -15.98
C GLY A 108 24.08 4.43 -14.64
N PHE A 109 24.32 5.23 -13.60
CA PHE A 109 23.96 4.89 -12.23
C PHE A 109 22.49 5.18 -11.95
N ILE A 110 21.73 4.16 -11.54
CA ILE A 110 20.32 4.26 -11.19
C ILE A 110 20.04 3.69 -9.79
N SER A 111 19.36 4.47 -8.95
CA SER A 111 18.91 4.07 -7.61
C SER A 111 17.41 3.78 -7.59
N PRO A 112 16.96 2.68 -6.98
CA PRO A 112 15.55 2.50 -6.64
C PRO A 112 15.16 3.52 -5.56
N ALA A 113 14.09 4.27 -5.80
CA ALA A 113 13.61 5.35 -4.94
C ALA A 113 12.10 5.55 -5.13
N ALA A 114 11.45 6.34 -4.29
CA ALA A 114 9.99 6.54 -4.40
C ALA A 114 9.60 7.54 -5.47
N GLU A 115 10.49 8.50 -5.71
CA GLU A 115 10.34 9.58 -6.66
C GLU A 115 10.88 9.11 -8.03
N PRO A 116 10.05 9.07 -9.07
CA PRO A 116 10.42 8.45 -10.34
C PRO A 116 11.48 9.24 -11.10
N ALA A 117 12.32 8.51 -11.85
CA ALA A 117 13.20 9.05 -12.88
C ALA A 117 13.24 8.11 -14.10
N TYR A 118 13.42 8.66 -15.30
CA TYR A 118 13.54 7.89 -16.54
C TYR A 118 14.41 8.58 -17.59
N TYR A 119 14.88 7.80 -18.55
CA TYR A 119 15.47 8.26 -19.81
C TYR A 119 14.92 7.42 -20.95
N ALA A 120 14.17 8.03 -21.87
CA ALA A 120 13.28 7.30 -22.77
C ALA A 120 12.99 7.98 -24.11
N LYS A 121 12.79 7.16 -25.13
CA LYS A 121 12.27 7.53 -26.45
C LYS A 121 10.79 7.86 -26.33
N THR A 122 10.38 9.01 -26.85
CA THR A 122 8.96 9.29 -27.13
C THR A 122 8.49 8.45 -28.31
N ILE A 123 7.39 7.73 -28.12
CA ILE A 123 6.74 6.93 -29.16
C ILE A 123 5.29 7.42 -29.37
N PRO A 124 4.68 7.22 -30.55
CA PRO A 124 3.25 7.40 -30.71
C PRO A 124 2.50 6.53 -29.70
N THR A 125 1.45 7.06 -29.06
CA THR A 125 0.71 6.34 -28.01
C THR A 125 0.20 5.00 -28.53
N LYS A 126 0.62 3.92 -27.86
CA LYS A 126 0.19 2.55 -28.09
C LYS A 126 -0.70 2.04 -26.97
N THR A 127 -1.30 0.88 -27.18
CA THR A 127 -2.24 0.23 -26.26
C THR A 127 -2.01 -1.28 -26.17
N LEU A 128 -2.78 -1.98 -25.32
CA LEU A 128 -2.86 -3.45 -25.34
C LEU A 128 -3.54 -4.01 -26.61
N GLY A 129 -3.95 -3.17 -27.57
CA GLY A 129 -4.34 -3.58 -28.92
C GLY A 129 -3.18 -3.61 -29.92
N ASP A 130 -2.03 -3.03 -29.59
CA ASP A 130 -0.88 -2.90 -30.48
C ASP A 130 0.17 -4.00 -30.28
N VAL A 131 0.92 -4.33 -31.33
CA VAL A 131 2.19 -5.05 -31.19
C VAL A 131 3.27 -4.07 -30.72
N LEU A 132 4.08 -4.48 -29.74
CA LEU A 132 5.25 -3.73 -29.27
C LEU A 132 6.50 -4.62 -29.39
N THR A 133 7.61 -4.07 -29.87
CA THR A 133 8.89 -4.79 -29.95
C THR A 133 10.05 -3.92 -29.52
N ALA A 134 10.95 -4.49 -28.71
CA ALA A 134 12.21 -3.90 -28.37
C ALA A 134 13.32 -4.96 -28.30
N SER A 135 14.55 -4.59 -28.64
CA SER A 135 15.73 -5.46 -28.54
C SER A 135 17.01 -4.63 -28.55
N GLY A 136 18.11 -5.21 -28.09
CA GLY A 136 19.44 -4.60 -28.16
C GLY A 136 20.49 -5.45 -27.48
N THR A 137 21.60 -4.84 -27.08
CA THR A 137 22.53 -5.38 -26.09
C THR A 137 22.26 -4.79 -24.71
N LEU A 138 22.65 -5.52 -23.66
CA LEU A 138 22.69 -5.02 -22.28
C LEU A 138 23.99 -5.46 -21.61
N ALA A 139 24.51 -4.63 -20.70
CA ALA A 139 25.62 -4.97 -19.82
C ALA A 139 25.39 -4.39 -18.43
N CYS A 140 25.64 -5.20 -17.40
CA CYS A 140 25.41 -4.85 -16.01
C CYS A 140 26.77 -4.71 -15.30
N THR A 141 27.21 -3.48 -14.99
CA THR A 141 28.53 -3.21 -14.37
C THR A 141 28.47 -2.94 -12.87
N GLY A 142 27.32 -2.45 -12.36
CA GLY A 142 27.21 -2.03 -10.96
C GLY A 142 26.85 -3.14 -9.96
N ARG A 143 27.00 -2.79 -8.67
CA ARG A 143 26.81 -3.71 -7.52
C ARG A 143 26.06 -2.99 -6.38
N PRO A 144 24.86 -3.44 -5.96
CA PRO A 144 23.74 -4.02 -6.72
C PRO A 144 23.00 -2.97 -7.57
N PHE A 145 21.89 -3.33 -8.24
CA PHE A 145 20.96 -2.35 -8.86
C PHE A 145 19.53 -2.89 -8.95
N HIS A 146 18.55 -2.03 -9.25
CA HIS A 146 17.19 -2.44 -9.64
C HIS A 146 16.58 -1.43 -10.63
N VAL A 147 16.17 -1.90 -11.81
CA VAL A 147 15.74 -1.05 -12.94
C VAL A 147 14.64 -1.76 -13.75
N LEU A 148 13.76 -0.97 -14.37
CA LEU A 148 12.81 -1.45 -15.38
C LEU A 148 13.26 -0.95 -16.76
N VAL A 149 13.24 -1.86 -17.74
CA VAL A 149 13.55 -1.61 -19.15
C VAL A 149 12.31 -1.95 -19.97
N GLY A 150 11.70 -1.01 -20.67
CA GLY A 150 10.54 -1.34 -21.52
C GLY A 150 9.61 -0.19 -21.87
N PHE A 151 8.37 -0.54 -22.18
CA PHE A 151 7.30 0.35 -22.58
C PHE A 151 6.52 0.86 -21.37
N PHE A 152 6.22 2.16 -21.33
CA PHE A 152 5.46 2.76 -20.25
C PHE A 152 4.65 4.00 -20.68
N ASN A 153 3.73 4.45 -19.83
CA ASN A 153 3.19 5.81 -19.89
C ASN A 153 3.87 6.69 -18.83
N ASN A 154 4.47 7.81 -19.26
CA ASN A 154 5.12 8.76 -18.34
C ASN A 154 4.14 9.44 -17.37
N ASP A 155 2.86 9.61 -17.76
CA ASP A 155 1.82 10.27 -16.97
C ASP A 155 1.39 9.45 -15.74
N THR A 156 1.74 8.17 -15.68
CA THR A 156 1.29 7.25 -14.62
C THR A 156 2.43 6.56 -13.84
N VAL A 157 3.67 7.04 -13.96
CA VAL A 157 4.82 6.51 -13.20
C VAL A 157 4.73 6.93 -11.73
N ASN A 158 4.34 6.01 -10.85
CA ASN A 158 4.11 6.28 -9.41
C ASN A 158 4.75 5.24 -8.46
N GLU A 159 4.79 3.96 -8.82
CA GLU A 159 5.14 2.88 -7.87
C GLU A 159 5.80 1.63 -8.51
N TRP A 160 6.10 0.61 -7.71
CA TRP A 160 6.85 -0.58 -8.12
C TRP A 160 6.18 -1.38 -9.26
N ARG A 161 4.86 -1.60 -9.22
CA ARG A 161 4.06 -2.15 -10.33
C ARG A 161 3.47 -1.03 -11.20
N THR A 162 4.27 0.01 -11.48
CA THR A 162 3.83 1.23 -12.21
C THR A 162 2.80 0.88 -13.29
N PRO A 163 1.57 1.40 -13.19
CA PRO A 163 0.49 1.09 -14.12
C PRO A 163 0.90 1.51 -15.52
N ASN A 164 0.26 0.89 -16.52
CA ASN A 164 0.59 1.12 -17.93
C ASN A 164 2.04 0.77 -18.28
N THR A 165 2.52 -0.43 -17.88
CA THR A 165 3.88 -0.92 -18.21
C THR A 165 3.88 -2.28 -18.88
N ILE A 166 4.86 -2.50 -19.76
CA ILE A 166 5.34 -3.80 -20.24
C ILE A 166 6.87 -3.74 -20.25
N VAL A 167 7.51 -4.46 -19.32
CA VAL A 167 8.93 -4.25 -18.98
C VAL A 167 9.67 -5.56 -18.66
N LEU A 168 10.98 -5.52 -18.87
CA LEU A 168 11.95 -6.36 -18.19
C LEU A 168 12.37 -5.67 -16.89
N ARG A 169 12.14 -6.31 -15.74
CA ARG A 169 12.73 -5.90 -14.47
C ARG A 169 14.06 -6.61 -14.26
N LEU A 170 15.12 -5.85 -14.03
CA LEU A 170 16.47 -6.36 -13.83
C LEU A 170 16.96 -6.00 -12.41
N SER A 171 17.52 -6.97 -11.68
CA SER A 171 18.09 -6.77 -10.34
C SER A 171 19.49 -7.36 -10.22
N GLY A 172 20.50 -6.52 -10.05
CA GLY A 172 21.89 -6.92 -9.82
C GLY A 172 22.13 -7.40 -8.39
N ARG A 173 22.80 -8.55 -8.25
CA ARG A 173 23.13 -9.20 -6.98
C ARG A 173 24.58 -9.73 -7.03
N GLY A 174 25.54 -8.83 -6.83
CA GLY A 174 26.96 -9.16 -6.90
C GLY A 174 27.40 -9.40 -8.35
N ASP A 175 27.96 -10.57 -8.62
CA ASP A 175 28.50 -10.92 -9.95
C ASP A 175 27.44 -11.53 -10.90
N VAL A 176 26.17 -11.59 -10.48
CA VAL A 176 25.02 -11.95 -11.31
C VAL A 176 23.92 -10.88 -11.27
N PHE A 177 23.02 -10.91 -12.24
CA PHE A 177 21.72 -10.24 -12.16
C PHE A 177 20.58 -11.22 -12.44
N TYR A 178 19.41 -10.91 -11.90
CA TYR A 178 18.17 -11.63 -12.15
C TYR A 178 17.25 -10.79 -13.03
N ALA A 179 16.44 -11.45 -13.85
CA ALA A 179 15.48 -10.83 -14.74
C ALA A 179 14.08 -11.42 -14.52
N TRP A 180 13.06 -10.58 -14.70
CA TRP A 180 11.65 -10.96 -14.75
C TRP A 180 10.99 -10.19 -15.90
N VAL A 181 10.06 -10.82 -16.61
CA VAL A 181 9.17 -10.14 -17.55
C VAL A 181 7.86 -9.82 -16.84
N GLU A 182 7.42 -8.57 -16.93
CA GLU A 182 6.19 -8.13 -16.25
C GLU A 182 5.42 -7.04 -16.98
N TYR A 183 4.15 -6.91 -16.61
CA TYR A 183 3.25 -5.87 -17.08
C TYR A 183 2.37 -5.35 -15.93
N ALA A 184 1.81 -4.15 -16.12
CA ALA A 184 0.70 -3.63 -15.32
C ALA A 184 -0.29 -2.86 -16.21
N THR A 185 -1.59 -3.06 -15.95
CA THR A 185 -2.68 -2.42 -16.69
C THR A 185 -2.88 -0.96 -16.27
N GLY A 186 -3.78 -0.24 -16.95
CA GLY A 186 -4.26 1.08 -16.53
C GLY A 186 -5.13 1.05 -15.26
N ARG A 187 -5.38 -0.13 -14.67
CA ARG A 187 -6.13 -0.33 -13.41
C ARG A 187 -5.30 -1.03 -12.33
N TRP A 188 -3.96 -0.87 -12.37
CA TRP A 188 -3.02 -1.44 -11.38
C TRP A 188 -3.03 -2.97 -11.23
N ARG A 189 -3.69 -3.70 -12.14
CA ARG A 189 -3.60 -5.15 -12.20
C ARG A 189 -2.34 -5.57 -12.92
N ALA A 190 -1.51 -6.38 -12.30
CA ALA A 190 -0.19 -6.74 -12.81
C ALA A 190 0.00 -8.24 -13.04
N GLY A 191 1.07 -8.60 -13.75
CA GLY A 191 1.49 -9.99 -13.90
C GLY A 191 2.96 -10.08 -14.30
N GLY A 192 3.52 -11.29 -14.19
CA GLY A 192 4.88 -11.60 -14.63
C GLY A 192 5.15 -13.10 -14.67
N ASP A 193 6.19 -13.52 -15.39
CA ASP A 193 6.83 -14.85 -15.35
C ASP A 193 5.90 -16.09 -15.34
N SER A 194 4.73 -16.00 -15.99
CA SER A 194 3.74 -17.09 -16.05
C SER A 194 3.10 -17.15 -17.44
N PRO A 195 3.14 -18.28 -18.15
CA PRO A 195 3.44 -19.62 -17.65
C PRO A 195 4.93 -19.97 -17.48
N GLN A 196 5.85 -19.12 -17.96
CA GLN A 196 7.28 -19.43 -17.96
C GLN A 196 8.11 -18.20 -17.55
N GLY A 197 8.73 -18.25 -16.37
CA GLY A 197 9.78 -17.29 -16.00
C GLY A 197 11.12 -17.58 -16.68
N PHE A 198 12.12 -16.74 -16.40
CA PHE A 198 13.51 -17.08 -16.70
C PHE A 198 13.97 -18.29 -15.84
N PRO A 199 15.07 -18.99 -16.21
CA PRO A 199 15.42 -20.25 -15.59
C PRO A 199 15.56 -20.17 -14.06
N THR A 200 15.11 -21.23 -13.39
CA THR A 200 15.34 -21.47 -11.97
C THR A 200 16.25 -22.67 -11.77
N GLU A 201 16.97 -22.69 -10.64
CA GLU A 201 17.70 -23.84 -10.13
C GLU A 201 17.17 -24.22 -8.74
N PRO A 202 17.33 -25.46 -8.25
CA PRO A 202 16.90 -25.81 -6.90
C PRO A 202 17.87 -25.24 -5.86
N ASP A 203 17.35 -24.57 -4.83
CA ASP A 203 18.14 -24.15 -3.67
C ASP A 203 18.75 -25.39 -2.97
N PRO A 204 20.08 -25.43 -2.74
CA PRO A 204 20.76 -26.62 -2.19
C PRO A 204 20.32 -27.04 -0.78
N LYS A 205 19.64 -26.19 -0.01
CA LYS A 205 19.23 -26.47 1.38
C LYS A 205 17.77 -26.91 1.50
N THR A 206 16.90 -26.36 0.67
CA THR A 206 15.44 -26.49 0.75
C THR A 206 14.81 -27.17 -0.46
N GLY A 207 15.56 -27.33 -1.56
CA GLY A 207 15.08 -27.87 -2.83
C GLY A 207 14.08 -26.97 -3.56
N ARG A 208 13.78 -25.77 -3.04
CA ARG A 208 12.83 -24.83 -3.64
C ARG A 208 13.43 -24.20 -4.90
N PRO A 209 12.66 -23.97 -5.98
CA PRO A 209 13.16 -23.22 -7.13
C PRO A 209 13.57 -21.80 -6.72
N GLN A 210 14.81 -21.43 -7.02
CA GLN A 210 15.35 -20.07 -6.92
C GLN A 210 15.72 -19.56 -8.32
N PRO A 211 15.60 -18.25 -8.62
CA PRO A 211 16.05 -17.70 -9.89
C PRO A 211 17.52 -18.03 -10.17
N LYS A 212 17.83 -18.43 -11.40
CA LYS A 212 19.21 -18.61 -11.86
C LYS A 212 19.76 -17.27 -12.35
N GLY A 213 20.96 -16.90 -11.90
CA GLY A 213 21.57 -15.62 -12.23
C GLY A 213 22.16 -15.59 -13.64
N PHE A 214 21.95 -14.48 -14.36
CA PHE A 214 22.71 -14.13 -15.55
C PHE A 214 24.03 -13.49 -15.15
N PRO A 215 25.17 -13.80 -15.80
CA PRO A 215 26.45 -13.16 -15.52
C PRO A 215 26.38 -11.62 -15.62
N ALA A 216 26.83 -10.92 -14.58
CA ALA A 216 26.98 -9.46 -14.59
C ALA A 216 28.45 -9.09 -14.87
N GLY A 217 29.01 -8.09 -14.19
CA GLY A 217 30.42 -7.71 -14.28
C GLY A 217 30.84 -7.16 -15.64
N GLY A 218 29.91 -6.56 -16.40
CA GLY A 218 30.15 -6.10 -17.77
C GLY A 218 30.01 -7.19 -18.85
N THR A 219 29.52 -8.39 -18.51
CA THR A 219 29.14 -9.37 -19.54
C THR A 219 28.01 -8.80 -20.41
N VAL A 220 28.23 -8.77 -21.72
CA VAL A 220 27.26 -8.28 -22.71
C VAL A 220 26.29 -9.40 -23.10
N HIS A 221 24.98 -9.14 -22.97
CA HIS A 221 23.92 -10.04 -23.38
C HIS A 221 23.10 -9.41 -24.50
N LYS A 222 22.69 -10.20 -25.49
CA LYS A 222 21.59 -9.80 -26.40
C LYS A 222 20.26 -10.01 -25.69
N TRP A 223 19.32 -9.09 -25.86
CA TRP A 223 18.00 -9.21 -25.26
C TRP A 223 16.89 -8.81 -26.23
N SER A 224 15.68 -9.27 -25.95
CA SER A 224 14.46 -8.80 -26.60
C SER A 224 13.27 -8.77 -25.66
N LEU A 225 12.27 -7.94 -25.99
CA LEU A 225 10.98 -7.82 -25.34
C LEU A 225 9.92 -7.60 -26.42
N ARG A 226 8.93 -8.48 -26.51
CA ARG A 226 7.83 -8.42 -27.48
C ARG A 226 6.50 -8.56 -26.77
N TYR A 227 5.57 -7.64 -27.02
CA TYR A 227 4.15 -7.85 -26.72
C TYR A 227 3.39 -8.20 -28.01
N ASP A 228 2.58 -9.25 -27.92
CA ASP A 228 1.67 -9.69 -28.97
C ASP A 228 0.23 -9.66 -28.43
N PRO A 229 -0.64 -8.77 -28.92
CA PRO A 229 -2.02 -8.67 -28.46
C PRO A 229 -2.85 -9.89 -28.87
N ASN A 230 -2.45 -10.65 -29.89
CA ASN A 230 -3.20 -11.78 -30.43
C ASN A 230 -2.75 -13.13 -29.86
N GLY A 231 -1.57 -13.20 -29.25
CA GLY A 231 -1.12 -14.38 -28.50
C GLY A 231 -1.99 -14.65 -27.25
N ASN A 232 -1.78 -15.81 -26.62
CA ASN A 232 -2.64 -16.33 -25.55
C ASN A 232 -4.14 -16.29 -25.93
N ASN A 233 -4.49 -16.82 -27.11
CA ASN A 233 -5.86 -16.82 -27.65
C ASN A 233 -6.53 -15.44 -27.69
N GLY A 234 -5.77 -14.38 -28.00
CA GLY A 234 -6.26 -13.00 -28.00
C GLY A 234 -6.25 -12.31 -26.62
N GLY A 235 -5.88 -13.02 -25.55
CA GLY A 235 -5.68 -12.45 -24.21
C GLY A 235 -4.43 -11.58 -24.09
N GLY A 236 -3.45 -11.77 -24.99
CA GLY A 236 -2.19 -11.04 -25.03
C GLY A 236 -1.06 -11.76 -24.30
N VAL A 237 0.15 -11.66 -24.86
CA VAL A 237 1.37 -12.27 -24.30
C VAL A 237 2.57 -11.35 -24.44
N VAL A 238 3.38 -11.28 -23.38
CA VAL A 238 4.72 -10.70 -23.39
C VAL A 238 5.73 -11.85 -23.47
N THR A 239 6.66 -11.78 -24.40
CA THR A 239 7.80 -12.69 -24.52
C THR A 239 9.09 -11.89 -24.39
N ALA A 240 10.03 -12.36 -23.60
CA ALA A 240 11.33 -11.73 -23.45
C ALA A 240 12.46 -12.74 -23.56
N THR A 241 13.62 -12.32 -24.07
CA THR A 241 14.82 -13.15 -24.15
C THR A 241 16.04 -12.43 -23.58
N ILE A 242 16.96 -13.21 -23.01
CA ILE A 242 18.32 -12.78 -22.63
C ILE A 242 19.27 -13.92 -23.01
N GLY A 243 20.15 -13.68 -23.99
CA GLY A 243 20.94 -14.73 -24.63
C GLY A 243 20.03 -15.74 -25.34
N ASP A 244 20.18 -17.01 -24.96
CA ASP A 244 19.36 -18.15 -25.39
C ASP A 244 18.14 -18.41 -24.48
N GLN A 245 18.07 -17.75 -23.32
CA GLN A 245 17.00 -17.95 -22.33
C GLN A 245 15.76 -17.13 -22.69
N THR A 246 14.57 -17.72 -22.47
CA THR A 246 13.28 -17.12 -22.81
C THR A 246 12.34 -17.16 -21.61
N ALA A 247 11.61 -16.06 -21.40
CA ALA A 247 10.48 -15.96 -20.48
C ALA A 247 9.20 -15.55 -21.24
N VAL A 248 8.06 -16.03 -20.77
CA VAL A 248 6.73 -15.83 -21.36
C VAL A 248 5.74 -15.47 -20.25
N CYS A 249 5.18 -14.26 -20.34
CA CYS A 249 4.13 -13.79 -19.46
C CYS A 249 2.81 -13.60 -20.24
N HIS A 250 1.82 -14.41 -19.93
CA HIS A 250 0.44 -14.20 -20.39
C HIS A 250 -0.21 -13.08 -19.58
N LEU A 251 -0.99 -12.24 -20.26
CA LEU A 251 -1.95 -11.40 -19.54
C LEU A 251 -3.02 -12.31 -18.93
N SER A 252 -3.35 -12.06 -17.66
CA SER A 252 -4.38 -12.82 -16.94
C SER A 252 -5.78 -12.44 -17.41
N ASP A 253 -6.76 -13.30 -17.16
CA ASP A 253 -8.12 -13.13 -17.68
C ASP A 253 -8.72 -11.78 -17.30
N GLY A 254 -9.23 -11.06 -18.30
CA GLY A 254 -9.76 -9.71 -18.16
C GLY A 254 -8.72 -8.59 -18.04
N HIS A 255 -7.43 -8.85 -17.79
CA HIS A 255 -6.43 -7.78 -17.63
C HIS A 255 -6.27 -6.95 -18.91
N LYS A 256 -6.35 -7.59 -20.09
CA LYS A 256 -6.35 -6.87 -21.38
C LYS A 256 -7.52 -5.88 -21.53
N ALA A 257 -8.66 -6.16 -20.88
CA ALA A 257 -9.87 -5.33 -20.93
C ALA A 257 -9.83 -4.12 -19.98
N ASP A 258 -8.89 -4.07 -19.03
CA ASP A 258 -8.59 -2.83 -18.28
C ASP A 258 -8.03 -1.73 -19.20
N GLY A 259 -7.43 -2.16 -20.31
CA GLY A 259 -6.58 -1.33 -21.15
C GLY A 259 -5.22 -1.03 -20.50
N ALA A 260 -4.33 -0.49 -21.32
CA ALA A 260 -3.16 0.25 -20.90
C ALA A 260 -2.78 1.19 -22.05
N THR A 261 -1.99 2.22 -21.77
CA THR A 261 -1.44 3.14 -22.76
C THR A 261 0.09 3.16 -22.66
N PHE A 262 0.81 3.34 -23.76
CA PHE A 262 2.28 3.41 -23.72
C PHE A 262 2.75 4.54 -24.64
N ASN A 263 3.43 5.54 -24.10
CA ASN A 263 3.92 6.70 -24.85
C ASN A 263 5.45 6.89 -24.72
N ARG A 264 6.14 6.02 -23.99
CA ARG A 264 7.59 5.96 -23.86
C ARG A 264 8.14 4.54 -24.00
N PHE A 265 9.39 4.45 -24.44
CA PHE A 265 10.25 3.27 -24.26
C PHE A 265 11.60 3.68 -23.68
N GLY A 266 12.10 3.01 -22.64
CA GLY A 266 13.46 3.26 -22.14
C GLY A 266 13.76 2.68 -20.76
N LEU A 267 14.68 3.33 -20.04
CA LEU A 267 15.04 3.03 -18.66
C LEU A 267 14.17 3.85 -17.70
N MET A 268 13.66 3.22 -16.65
CA MET A 268 13.06 3.93 -15.51
C MET A 268 13.47 3.31 -14.16
N THR A 269 13.46 4.14 -13.13
CA THR A 269 13.66 3.70 -11.74
C THR A 269 12.57 2.74 -11.30
N VAL A 270 12.96 1.74 -10.53
CA VAL A 270 12.00 0.91 -9.80
C VAL A 270 11.45 1.71 -8.62
N SER A 271 10.21 2.19 -8.75
CA SER A 271 9.63 3.23 -7.90
C SER A 271 9.14 2.72 -6.51
N LYS A 272 10.05 2.22 -5.67
CA LYS A 272 9.76 1.68 -4.31
C LYS A 272 10.31 2.57 -3.18
N SER A 273 10.74 2.03 -2.04
CA SER A 273 11.52 2.78 -1.04
C SER A 273 13.01 2.85 -1.41
N ALA A 274 13.72 3.82 -0.86
CA ALA A 274 15.13 4.11 -1.12
C ALA A 274 16.05 2.89 -0.93
N ASP A 275 16.64 2.44 -2.03
CA ASP A 275 17.56 1.30 -2.06
C ASP A 275 18.91 1.66 -2.71
N THR A 276 19.87 0.76 -2.58
CA THR A 276 21.20 0.93 -3.18
C THR A 276 21.11 0.80 -4.69
N GLY A 277 21.65 1.81 -5.39
CA GLY A 277 21.72 1.87 -6.84
C GLY A 277 23.01 1.31 -7.42
N GLY A 278 23.01 1.18 -8.74
CA GLY A 278 24.15 0.71 -9.53
C GLY A 278 23.92 0.91 -11.03
N GLU A 279 24.81 0.36 -11.84
CA GLU A 279 24.94 0.67 -13.26
C GLU A 279 24.40 -0.43 -14.18
N LEU A 280 23.58 -0.01 -15.14
CA LEU A 280 23.13 -0.77 -16.31
C LEU A 280 23.46 0.04 -17.56
N TRP A 281 23.82 -0.66 -18.64
CA TRP A 281 24.07 -0.11 -19.97
C TRP A 281 23.29 -0.89 -21.03
N LEU A 282 22.80 -0.19 -22.05
CA LEU A 282 22.04 -0.67 -23.20
C LEU A 282 22.58 0.00 -24.47
N ASP A 283 22.72 -0.77 -25.54
CA ASP A 283 23.17 -0.28 -26.85
C ASP A 283 22.48 -1.08 -28.00
N ASP A 284 22.63 -0.64 -29.25
CA ASP A 284 21.97 -1.17 -30.44
C ASP A 284 20.43 -1.31 -30.27
N VAL A 285 19.81 -0.36 -29.56
CA VAL A 285 18.42 -0.48 -29.12
C VAL A 285 17.46 -0.22 -30.28
N THR A 286 16.81 -1.27 -30.75
CA THR A 286 15.71 -1.20 -31.71
C THR A 286 14.37 -1.11 -30.98
N VAL A 287 13.53 -0.14 -31.32
CA VAL A 287 12.19 0.07 -30.75
C VAL A 287 11.16 0.13 -31.87
N ASN A 288 10.20 -0.80 -31.89
CA ASN A 288 9.17 -0.95 -32.91
C ASN A 288 9.72 -0.97 -34.36
N GLY A 289 10.92 -1.53 -34.54
CA GLY A 289 11.65 -1.61 -35.82
C GLY A 289 12.61 -0.46 -36.10
N GLU A 290 12.63 0.60 -35.29
CA GLU A 290 13.54 1.74 -35.45
C GLU A 290 14.78 1.58 -34.54
N LEU A 291 15.97 1.46 -35.15
CA LEU A 291 17.25 1.36 -34.46
C LEU A 291 17.72 2.73 -33.91
N ALA A 292 18.23 2.72 -32.68
CA ALA A 292 19.13 3.72 -32.13
C ALA A 292 20.46 3.05 -31.76
N ASP A 293 21.52 3.38 -32.50
CA ASP A 293 22.88 2.85 -32.31
C ASP A 293 23.76 3.70 -31.37
N PHE A 294 23.17 4.75 -30.77
CA PHE A 294 23.76 5.74 -29.87
C PHE A 294 25.11 6.35 -30.31
N THR A 295 25.54 6.19 -31.57
CA THR A 295 26.80 6.78 -32.09
C THR A 295 26.81 8.31 -32.01
N THR A 296 25.61 8.91 -31.91
CA THR A 296 25.38 10.28 -31.46
C THR A 296 24.28 10.29 -30.39
N ASP A 297 24.22 11.35 -29.58
CA ASP A 297 23.12 11.54 -28.64
C ASP A 297 21.79 11.62 -29.43
N PRO A 298 20.85 10.69 -29.21
CA PRO A 298 19.60 10.68 -29.96
C PRO A 298 18.57 11.70 -29.43
N GLY A 299 18.92 12.50 -28.41
CA GLY A 299 18.04 13.55 -27.87
C GLY A 299 16.79 12.99 -27.19
N TRP A 300 16.89 11.81 -26.58
CA TRP A 300 15.76 11.18 -25.88
C TRP A 300 15.41 11.94 -24.59
N GLU A 301 14.18 11.80 -24.13
CA GLU A 301 13.67 12.55 -22.98
C GLU A 301 14.29 12.06 -21.67
N GLY A 302 14.90 12.96 -20.92
CA GLY A 302 15.35 12.72 -19.55
C GLY A 302 14.43 13.40 -18.53
N PHE A 303 13.92 12.63 -17.58
CA PHE A 303 13.16 13.11 -16.44
C PHE A 303 13.83 12.67 -15.14
N GLN A 304 14.29 13.64 -14.33
CA GLN A 304 14.90 13.41 -13.00
C GLN A 304 16.10 12.43 -12.98
N ASN A 305 16.67 12.12 -14.15
CA ASN A 305 17.69 11.10 -14.38
C ASN A 305 19.15 11.57 -14.18
N ARG A 306 19.36 12.87 -13.96
CA ARG A 306 20.65 13.50 -13.65
C ARG A 306 20.50 14.38 -12.41
N ARG A 307 20.34 13.77 -11.23
CA ARG A 307 20.11 14.48 -9.95
C ARG A 307 20.65 13.73 -8.72
N ARG A 308 20.88 14.49 -7.66
CA ARG A 308 21.17 13.98 -6.32
C ARG A 308 20.28 14.67 -5.29
N TYR A 309 19.68 13.90 -4.40
CA TYR A 309 18.74 14.42 -3.39
C TYR A 309 18.73 13.50 -2.15
N VAL A 310 18.04 13.93 -1.10
CA VAL A 310 17.82 13.15 0.13
C VAL A 310 16.34 12.84 0.24
N THR A 311 15.99 11.60 0.61
CA THR A 311 14.60 11.18 0.85
C THR A 311 14.45 10.46 2.18
N ALA A 312 13.33 10.71 2.85
CA ALA A 312 12.90 9.98 4.04
C ALA A 312 12.09 8.71 3.70
N ASN A 313 11.79 8.43 2.41
CA ASN A 313 11.07 7.23 2.00
C ASN A 313 11.99 6.00 2.04
N VAL A 314 12.34 5.56 3.25
CA VAL A 314 13.26 4.47 3.56
C VAL A 314 12.48 3.43 4.36
N ARG A 315 12.48 2.15 4.00
CA ARG A 315 11.75 1.11 4.76
C ARG A 315 12.55 0.72 6.02
N PRO A 316 11.93 0.59 7.22
CA PRO A 316 10.52 0.79 7.56
C PRO A 316 10.27 2.12 8.33
N ARG A 317 10.77 3.25 7.84
CA ARG A 317 10.59 4.57 8.48
C ARG A 317 9.14 5.05 8.30
N PHE A 318 8.38 5.04 9.39
CA PHE A 318 7.03 5.58 9.44
C PHE A 318 7.03 7.10 9.46
N ASP A 319 6.13 7.73 8.70
CA ASP A 319 5.86 9.16 8.80
C ASP A 319 4.37 9.41 8.53
N PHE A 320 3.55 9.09 9.54
CA PHE A 320 2.09 9.25 9.50
C PHE A 320 1.54 9.81 10.81
N GLY A 321 0.29 10.27 10.78
CA GLY A 321 -0.41 10.90 11.90
C GLY A 321 -1.20 12.12 11.40
N TYR A 322 -1.55 13.06 12.28
CA TYR A 322 -2.15 14.32 11.84
C TYR A 322 -1.20 15.12 10.94
N SER A 323 -1.71 15.66 9.83
CA SER A 323 -1.03 16.67 9.01
C SER A 323 -2.01 17.75 8.53
N PRO A 324 -1.58 19.02 8.41
CA PRO A 324 -2.38 20.11 7.85
C PRO A 324 -2.41 20.03 6.30
N THR A 325 -2.94 18.92 5.80
CA THR A 325 -3.12 18.59 4.39
C THR A 325 -4.59 18.25 4.13
N GLN A 326 -5.00 18.11 2.87
CA GLN A 326 -6.41 17.91 2.50
C GLN A 326 -6.54 16.94 1.31
N HIS A 327 -5.80 15.83 1.32
CA HIS A 327 -5.78 14.83 0.26
C HIS A 327 -7.06 13.98 0.22
N ALA A 328 -7.59 13.59 1.39
CA ALA A 328 -8.89 12.93 1.54
C ALA A 328 -10.09 13.86 1.29
N SER A 329 -9.86 15.17 1.11
CA SER A 329 -10.89 16.16 0.72
C SER A 329 -12.06 16.25 1.70
N GLY A 330 -11.81 16.16 3.01
CA GLY A 330 -12.79 16.48 4.04
C GLY A 330 -12.93 17.97 4.29
N ARG A 331 -13.73 18.32 5.28
CA ARG A 331 -14.29 19.68 5.46
C ARG A 331 -13.31 20.69 6.03
N ALA A 332 -12.23 20.26 6.68
CA ALA A 332 -11.24 21.15 7.29
C ALA A 332 -9.89 21.07 6.57
N SER A 333 -8.87 21.74 7.13
CA SER A 333 -7.54 21.89 6.54
C SER A 333 -6.51 20.88 7.06
N GLY A 334 -6.95 19.74 7.58
CA GLY A 334 -6.10 18.69 8.09
C GLY A 334 -6.74 17.32 7.94
N GLU A 335 -5.94 16.28 8.14
CA GLU A 335 -6.34 14.87 7.98
C GLU A 335 -5.36 13.97 8.75
N VAL A 336 -5.64 12.67 8.87
CA VAL A 336 -4.70 11.68 9.41
C VAL A 336 -4.21 10.72 8.34
N GLY A 337 -2.89 10.57 8.23
CA GLY A 337 -2.30 9.75 7.19
C GLY A 337 -0.81 10.03 7.01
N GLY A 338 -0.26 9.56 5.90
CA GLY A 338 1.14 9.74 5.53
C GLY A 338 1.79 8.46 5.01
N LEU A 339 3.10 8.34 5.18
CA LEU A 339 3.88 7.17 4.78
C LEU A 339 3.79 6.07 5.85
N ILE A 340 3.07 5.01 5.51
CA ILE A 340 2.87 3.84 6.38
C ILE A 340 3.47 2.63 5.68
N PHE A 341 4.55 2.08 6.25
CA PHE A 341 5.04 0.75 5.87
C PHE A 341 4.27 -0.33 6.62
N ARG A 342 4.32 -1.56 6.10
CA ARG A 342 4.02 -2.75 6.91
C ARG A 342 5.06 -2.91 8.02
N GLY A 343 4.59 -3.22 9.22
CA GLY A 343 5.44 -3.41 10.40
C GLY A 343 5.88 -4.86 10.61
N ASP A 344 6.77 -5.10 11.58
CA ASP A 344 7.30 -6.42 11.89
C ASP A 344 7.25 -6.69 13.42
N CYS A 345 6.41 -7.62 13.86
CA CYS A 345 6.22 -7.90 15.28
C CYS A 345 7.44 -8.55 15.95
N ARG A 346 8.48 -8.93 15.20
CA ARG A 346 9.75 -9.41 15.76
C ARG A 346 10.56 -8.27 16.38
N TYR A 347 10.32 -7.01 15.99
CA TYR A 347 11.11 -5.85 16.41
C TYR A 347 10.21 -4.67 16.82
N PRO A 348 10.23 -4.22 18.10
CA PRO A 348 9.30 -3.20 18.61
C PRO A 348 9.40 -1.84 17.91
N ASP A 349 10.59 -1.49 17.42
CA ASP A 349 10.90 -0.28 16.67
C ASP A 349 10.43 -0.32 15.21
N THR A 350 9.83 -1.44 14.79
CA THR A 350 9.22 -1.61 13.46
C THR A 350 7.72 -1.83 13.50
N MET A 351 7.07 -1.58 14.64
CA MET A 351 5.62 -1.44 14.75
C MET A 351 5.27 0.03 15.09
N ALA A 352 4.11 0.50 14.65
CA ALA A 352 3.64 1.86 14.91
C ALA A 352 2.10 1.96 14.94
N TYR A 353 1.58 2.96 15.65
CA TYR A 353 0.17 3.36 15.59
C TYR A 353 0.00 4.86 15.82
N TYR A 354 -1.14 5.39 15.38
CA TYR A 354 -1.67 6.71 15.71
C TYR A 354 -3.20 6.61 15.80
N GLY A 355 -3.79 6.87 16.97
CA GLY A 355 -5.20 6.64 17.22
C GLY A 355 -5.74 7.30 18.48
N ASP A 356 -7.03 7.61 18.43
CA ASP A 356 -7.78 8.23 19.53
C ASP A 356 -7.98 7.27 20.70
N ARG A 357 -8.09 7.79 21.92
CA ARG A 357 -8.40 7.00 23.13
C ARG A 357 -9.91 6.83 23.31
N LEU A 358 -10.33 5.57 23.44
CA LEU A 358 -11.72 5.18 23.62
C LEU A 358 -11.95 4.72 25.08
N ASN A 359 -13.22 4.57 25.47
CA ASN A 359 -13.55 3.61 26.53
C ASN A 359 -13.27 2.18 26.03
N GLU A 360 -13.16 1.20 26.92
CA GLU A 360 -12.99 -0.19 26.51
C GLU A 360 -14.22 -0.65 25.70
N LEU A 361 -14.01 -1.00 24.43
CA LEU A 361 -15.04 -1.50 23.53
C LEU A 361 -14.83 -2.99 23.27
N THR A 362 -15.91 -3.72 23.00
CA THR A 362 -15.89 -5.17 22.78
C THR A 362 -16.73 -5.57 21.55
N LEU A 363 -16.77 -6.88 21.27
CA LEU A 363 -17.61 -7.46 20.23
C LEU A 363 -19.05 -7.79 20.69
N GLU A 364 -19.40 -7.64 21.97
CA GLU A 364 -20.77 -7.91 22.42
C GLU A 364 -21.78 -6.84 21.96
N LYS A 365 -21.29 -5.69 21.48
CA LYS A 365 -22.09 -4.52 21.04
C LYS A 365 -21.64 -4.03 19.65
N PRO A 366 -22.50 -3.31 18.91
CA PRO A 366 -22.14 -2.77 17.61
C PRO A 366 -20.92 -1.84 17.65
N LEU A 367 -20.17 -1.80 16.56
CA LEU A 367 -19.08 -0.84 16.31
C LEU A 367 -19.30 -0.19 14.94
N ARG A 368 -19.01 1.09 14.82
CA ARG A 368 -19.14 1.85 13.57
C ARG A 368 -17.97 2.78 13.36
N ALA A 369 -17.57 2.95 12.10
CA ALA A 369 -16.69 3.99 11.65
C ALA A 369 -17.11 4.47 10.26
N THR A 370 -16.95 5.77 9.98
CA THR A 370 -17.20 6.38 8.68
C THR A 370 -16.19 7.50 8.43
N GLY A 371 -16.05 7.91 7.18
CA GLY A 371 -15.35 9.13 6.82
C GLY A 371 -14.89 9.10 5.37
N LYS A 372 -13.78 9.79 5.10
CA LYS A 372 -13.13 9.86 3.80
C LYS A 372 -11.82 9.10 3.78
N VAL A 373 -11.40 8.67 2.60
CA VAL A 373 -10.10 8.05 2.34
C VAL A 373 -9.54 8.48 0.99
N CYS A 374 -8.23 8.68 0.91
CA CYS A 374 -7.51 8.94 -0.34
C CYS A 374 -6.19 8.15 -0.35
N LEU A 375 -6.06 7.22 -1.31
CA LEU A 375 -4.81 6.52 -1.57
C LEU A 375 -4.00 7.31 -2.62
N ARG A 376 -2.90 7.92 -2.20
CA ARG A 376 -2.01 8.73 -3.05
C ARG A 376 -0.93 7.90 -3.75
N ARG A 377 -0.49 6.83 -3.10
CA ARG A 377 0.51 5.90 -3.61
C ARG A 377 0.38 4.57 -2.88
N GLY A 378 0.31 3.46 -3.61
CA GLY A 378 0.35 2.10 -3.05
C GLY A 378 1.43 1.32 -3.76
N VAL A 379 2.48 0.90 -3.03
CA VAL A 379 3.50 -0.01 -3.56
C VAL A 379 3.01 -1.44 -3.32
N SER A 380 3.07 -2.33 -4.31
CA SER A 380 2.64 -3.73 -4.09
C SER A 380 3.35 -4.39 -2.90
N ASP A 381 2.70 -5.39 -2.29
CA ASP A 381 3.12 -6.01 -1.04
C ASP A 381 3.16 -5.01 0.14
N SER A 382 2.21 -4.08 0.17
CA SER A 382 1.93 -3.17 1.29
C SER A 382 0.49 -3.33 1.78
N THR A 383 0.28 -3.02 3.06
CA THR A 383 -1.00 -3.11 3.77
C THR A 383 -1.06 -1.95 4.75
N VAL A 384 -2.16 -1.21 4.78
CA VAL A 384 -2.48 -0.24 5.84
C VAL A 384 -3.75 -0.68 6.55
N LEU A 385 -3.74 -0.61 7.88
CA LEU A 385 -4.90 -0.95 8.71
C LEU A 385 -5.47 0.31 9.37
N ILE A 386 -6.79 0.50 9.26
CA ILE A 386 -7.54 1.50 10.03
C ILE A 386 -8.71 0.82 10.73
N GLY A 387 -8.91 1.11 12.02
CA GLY A 387 -10.02 0.51 12.77
C GLY A 387 -9.83 0.55 14.28
N PHE A 388 -10.54 -0.34 14.96
CA PHE A 388 -10.51 -0.56 16.40
C PHE A 388 -9.37 -1.51 16.77
N PHE A 389 -8.55 -1.11 17.74
CA PHE A 389 -7.41 -1.93 18.19
C PHE A 389 -7.12 -1.79 19.69
N HIS A 390 -6.31 -2.71 20.24
CA HIS A 390 -5.78 -2.60 21.61
C HIS A 390 -4.31 -2.19 21.60
N SER A 391 -4.02 -1.00 22.12
CA SER A 391 -2.71 -0.32 22.07
C SER A 391 -1.53 -1.15 22.58
N LYS A 392 -1.77 -2.15 23.44
CA LYS A 392 -0.76 -3.08 23.98
C LYS A 392 -0.71 -4.41 23.23
N ASP A 393 -1.86 -5.08 23.06
CA ASP A 393 -1.91 -6.42 22.46
C ASP A 393 -1.57 -6.39 20.97
N SER A 394 -2.07 -5.37 20.27
CA SER A 394 -1.77 -5.14 18.86
C SER A 394 -0.29 -4.80 18.61
N MET A 395 0.42 -4.32 19.64
CA MET A 395 1.85 -3.94 19.61
C MET A 395 2.76 -4.99 20.28
N MET A 396 2.25 -6.20 20.52
CA MET A 396 2.97 -7.26 21.24
C MET A 396 4.11 -7.85 20.39
N VAL A 397 5.36 -7.63 20.82
CA VAL A 397 6.55 -8.24 20.22
C VAL A 397 6.48 -9.77 20.35
N ASN A 398 6.64 -10.48 19.23
CA ASN A 398 6.64 -11.94 19.20
C ASN A 398 7.39 -12.49 17.96
N PRO A 399 7.93 -13.72 18.02
CA PRO A 399 8.74 -14.28 16.93
C PRO A 399 7.93 -14.90 15.78
N SER A 400 6.60 -15.02 15.91
CA SER A 400 5.75 -15.64 14.88
C SER A 400 5.49 -14.67 13.73
N GLN A 401 5.46 -15.21 12.52
CA GLN A 401 5.04 -14.52 11.30
C GLN A 401 3.87 -15.28 10.63
N ASP A 402 3.10 -16.04 11.42
CA ASP A 402 2.01 -16.88 10.93
C ASP A 402 0.72 -16.07 10.68
N SER A 403 0.69 -14.79 11.08
CA SER A 403 -0.43 -13.87 10.85
C SER A 403 0.07 -12.44 10.68
N GLY A 404 -0.38 -11.78 9.60
CA GLY A 404 -0.02 -10.38 9.30
C GLY A 404 -0.84 -9.35 10.07
N LEU A 405 -1.99 -9.72 10.62
CA LEU A 405 -2.88 -8.80 11.35
C LEU A 405 -2.51 -8.75 12.83
N PRO A 406 -2.51 -7.57 13.48
CA PRO A 406 -2.27 -7.47 14.91
C PRO A 406 -3.38 -8.13 15.76
N LYS A 407 -3.05 -8.54 16.99
CA LYS A 407 -4.06 -9.02 17.96
C LYS A 407 -5.08 -7.93 18.25
N ASN A 408 -6.30 -8.34 18.62
CA ASN A 408 -7.42 -7.48 18.98
C ASN A 408 -7.59 -6.33 17.98
N PHE A 409 -7.80 -6.68 16.70
CA PHE A 409 -8.04 -5.73 15.62
C PHE A 409 -9.34 -6.05 14.90
N LEU A 410 -10.17 -5.03 14.68
CA LEU A 410 -11.33 -5.05 13.79
C LEU A 410 -11.36 -3.74 12.99
N GLY A 411 -11.35 -3.83 11.67
CA GLY A 411 -11.22 -2.65 10.83
C GLY A 411 -11.25 -2.91 9.33
N VAL A 412 -10.59 -2.04 8.60
CA VAL A 412 -10.34 -2.15 7.17
C VAL A 412 -8.84 -2.40 6.93
N ALA A 413 -8.53 -3.31 6.02
CA ALA A 413 -7.23 -3.37 5.37
C ALA A 413 -7.30 -2.73 3.97
N VAL A 414 -6.34 -1.85 3.69
CA VAL A 414 -6.05 -1.38 2.33
C VAL A 414 -4.86 -2.16 1.82
N GLU A 415 -5.13 -3.22 1.07
CA GLU A 415 -4.13 -4.17 0.56
C GLU A 415 -4.66 -4.97 -0.63
N GLY A 416 -3.81 -5.76 -1.26
CA GLY A 416 -4.26 -6.77 -2.20
C GLY A 416 -3.09 -7.53 -2.84
N PRO A 417 -3.38 -8.66 -3.51
CA PRO A 417 -2.37 -9.36 -4.28
C PRO A 417 -1.91 -8.48 -5.44
N SER A 418 -0.61 -8.47 -5.73
CA SER A 418 -0.02 -7.76 -6.89
C SER A 418 -0.78 -7.93 -8.21
N ARG A 419 -1.50 -9.05 -8.38
CA ARG A 419 -2.30 -9.33 -9.59
C ARG A 419 -3.53 -8.41 -9.72
N GLU A 420 -4.19 -8.06 -8.62
CA GLU A 420 -5.47 -7.33 -8.64
C GLU A 420 -5.33 -5.84 -8.22
N GLY A 421 -4.20 -5.46 -7.63
CA GLY A 421 -3.99 -4.11 -7.09
C GLY A 421 -4.45 -4.00 -5.65
N PHE A 422 -5.12 -2.90 -5.28
CA PHE A 422 -5.52 -2.61 -3.90
C PHE A 422 -7.03 -2.67 -3.71
N TYR A 423 -7.43 -3.39 -2.67
CA TYR A 423 -8.79 -3.48 -2.15
C TYR A 423 -8.97 -2.62 -0.91
N PHE A 424 -10.22 -2.24 -0.63
CA PHE A 424 -10.65 -1.66 0.64
C PHE A 424 -11.54 -2.69 1.35
N ALA A 425 -10.92 -3.57 2.15
CA ALA A 425 -11.52 -4.83 2.59
C ALA A 425 -11.76 -4.88 4.11
N PRO A 426 -12.89 -5.44 4.59
CA PRO A 426 -13.12 -5.70 6.01
C PRO A 426 -12.10 -6.73 6.48
N THR A 427 -11.50 -6.49 7.64
CA THR A 427 -10.59 -7.43 8.26
C THR A 427 -10.72 -7.42 9.78
N TYR A 428 -10.58 -8.59 10.37
CA TYR A 428 -10.42 -8.77 11.80
C TYR A 428 -9.51 -9.97 12.02
N ARG A 429 -8.76 -10.00 13.12
CA ARG A 429 -7.83 -11.12 13.34
C ARG A 429 -8.55 -12.32 13.94
N VAL A 430 -8.95 -13.26 13.09
CA VAL A 430 -8.63 -14.70 13.22
C VAL A 430 -8.49 -15.33 11.81
N ASN A 431 -7.87 -16.50 11.71
CA ASN A 431 -7.45 -17.17 10.46
C ASN A 431 -8.57 -17.42 9.42
N GLY A 432 -8.35 -16.91 8.21
CA GLY A 432 -8.41 -17.73 7.00
C GLY A 432 -9.76 -17.98 6.32
N ASP A 433 -10.77 -17.14 6.56
CA ASP A 433 -12.09 -17.29 5.94
C ASP A 433 -12.33 -16.36 4.74
N ALA A 434 -13.19 -16.81 3.83
CA ALA A 434 -13.54 -16.08 2.61
C ALA A 434 -14.45 -14.86 2.89
N THR A 435 -14.25 -13.77 2.14
CA THR A 435 -15.23 -12.69 2.03
C THR A 435 -16.41 -13.12 1.16
N ASP A 436 -17.63 -12.68 1.50
CA ASP A 436 -18.85 -13.08 0.78
C ASP A 436 -18.90 -12.55 -0.68
N ASN A 437 -18.01 -11.61 -1.04
CA ASN A 437 -17.83 -11.02 -2.38
C ASN A 437 -16.39 -10.52 -2.57
N THR A 438 -16.00 -10.22 -3.81
CA THR A 438 -14.79 -9.44 -4.12
C THR A 438 -14.91 -8.04 -3.48
N PRO A 439 -13.92 -7.59 -2.68
CA PRO A 439 -13.94 -6.24 -2.10
C PRO A 439 -13.89 -5.13 -3.17
N PRO A 440 -14.36 -3.91 -2.85
CA PRO A 440 -14.17 -2.76 -3.74
C PRO A 440 -12.68 -2.42 -3.90
N HIS A 441 -12.31 -1.97 -5.10
CA HIS A 441 -10.95 -1.50 -5.38
C HIS A 441 -10.80 -0.05 -4.95
N ILE A 442 -9.61 0.31 -4.46
CA ILE A 442 -9.17 1.69 -4.26
C ILE A 442 -7.87 1.89 -5.05
N TYR A 443 -7.80 2.91 -5.89
CA TYR A 443 -6.64 3.13 -6.76
C TYR A 443 -5.69 4.16 -6.16
N PRO A 444 -4.36 4.02 -6.36
CA PRO A 444 -3.38 5.00 -5.91
C PRO A 444 -3.26 6.17 -6.92
N ASP A 445 -4.42 6.76 -7.26
CA ASP A 445 -4.58 7.89 -8.17
C ASP A 445 -4.80 9.22 -7.42
N GLY A 446 -4.94 9.17 -6.10
CA GLY A 446 -5.21 10.32 -5.23
C GLY A 446 -6.65 10.82 -5.23
N ARG A 447 -7.59 10.03 -5.76
CA ARG A 447 -9.02 10.33 -5.66
C ARG A 447 -9.51 10.15 -4.21
N PRO A 448 -10.31 11.08 -3.68
CA PRO A 448 -11.03 10.89 -2.42
C PRO A 448 -12.26 10.01 -2.62
N HIS A 449 -12.53 9.16 -1.64
CA HIS A 449 -13.67 8.25 -1.57
C HIS A 449 -14.39 8.38 -0.22
N ASP A 450 -15.70 8.16 -0.22
CA ASP A 450 -16.48 8.02 1.01
C ASP A 450 -16.52 6.55 1.44
N TRP A 451 -16.30 6.28 2.73
CA TRP A 451 -16.27 4.91 3.26
C TRP A 451 -17.04 4.74 4.56
N SER A 452 -17.43 3.48 4.83
CA SER A 452 -18.00 3.09 6.12
C SER A 452 -17.57 1.68 6.52
N LEU A 453 -17.54 1.44 7.83
CA LEU A 453 -17.42 0.15 8.48
C LEU A 453 -18.53 0.06 9.53
N ALA A 454 -19.22 -1.08 9.57
CA ALA A 454 -20.17 -1.42 10.61
C ALA A 454 -19.97 -2.87 11.02
N TYR A 455 -19.85 -3.11 12.32
CA TYR A 455 -19.93 -4.43 12.93
C TYR A 455 -21.26 -4.57 13.68
N SER A 456 -21.92 -5.71 13.49
CA SER A 456 -23.22 -6.05 14.06
C SER A 456 -23.14 -7.45 14.69
N PRO A 457 -23.19 -7.58 16.04
CA PRO A 457 -23.05 -8.89 16.69
C PRO A 457 -24.26 -9.81 16.47
N ALA A 458 -25.46 -9.25 16.33
CA ALA A 458 -26.70 -10.02 16.13
C ALA A 458 -26.87 -10.57 14.70
N GLU A 459 -26.02 -10.18 13.75
CA GLU A 459 -26.07 -10.69 12.37
C GLU A 459 -25.39 -12.06 12.24
N ALA A 460 -25.49 -12.66 11.04
CA ALA A 460 -24.94 -13.99 10.74
C ALA A 460 -25.39 -15.12 11.70
N GLY A 461 -26.59 -15.00 12.29
CA GLY A 461 -27.11 -15.98 13.26
C GLY A 461 -26.71 -15.72 14.72
N GLY A 462 -26.06 -14.59 14.99
CA GLY A 462 -25.44 -14.27 16.29
C GLY A 462 -23.91 -14.38 16.24
N ASP A 463 -23.34 -14.96 15.18
CA ASP A 463 -21.89 -15.07 14.98
C ASP A 463 -21.24 -13.72 14.60
N GLY A 464 -22.07 -12.74 14.21
CA GLY A 464 -21.69 -11.37 13.95
C GLY A 464 -21.15 -11.13 12.55
N ARG A 465 -21.25 -9.88 12.09
CA ARG A 465 -20.86 -9.51 10.73
C ARG A 465 -20.21 -8.14 10.67
N ILE A 466 -19.12 -8.05 9.91
CA ILE A 466 -18.50 -6.80 9.49
C ILE A 466 -18.99 -6.51 8.06
N ALA A 467 -19.51 -5.31 7.86
CA ALA A 467 -19.83 -4.75 6.54
C ALA A 467 -18.95 -3.51 6.32
N VAL A 468 -18.27 -3.46 5.17
CA VAL A 468 -17.49 -2.30 4.73
C VAL A 468 -18.09 -1.78 3.43
N THR A 469 -18.05 -0.46 3.24
CA THR A 469 -18.37 0.18 1.97
C THR A 469 -17.30 1.17 1.52
N LEU A 470 -17.15 1.32 0.21
CA LEU A 470 -16.37 2.36 -0.47
C LEU A 470 -17.19 2.87 -1.66
N ASP A 471 -17.47 4.17 -1.74
CA ASP A 471 -18.35 4.79 -2.75
C ASP A 471 -19.69 4.03 -2.95
N GLY A 472 -20.24 3.47 -1.85
CA GLY A 472 -21.48 2.69 -1.84
C GLY A 472 -21.37 1.22 -2.31
N GLN A 473 -20.23 0.79 -2.84
CA GLN A 473 -19.95 -0.63 -3.08
C GLN A 473 -19.71 -1.32 -1.72
N SER A 474 -20.37 -2.46 -1.46
CA SER A 474 -20.30 -3.13 -0.15
C SER A 474 -19.74 -4.54 -0.23
N VAL A 475 -18.91 -4.89 0.74
CA VAL A 475 -18.39 -6.24 1.00
C VAL A 475 -18.64 -6.62 2.46
N ARG A 476 -18.83 -7.91 2.71
CA ARG A 476 -19.15 -8.47 4.03
C ARG A 476 -18.19 -9.58 4.39
N LEU A 477 -17.91 -9.66 5.69
CA LEU A 477 -17.12 -10.70 6.32
C LEU A 477 -17.84 -11.14 7.59
N ASN A 478 -18.16 -12.43 7.69
CA ASN A 478 -18.76 -13.00 8.88
C ASN A 478 -17.67 -13.18 9.95
N VAL A 479 -17.98 -12.85 11.19
CA VAL A 479 -17.15 -13.23 12.34
C VAL A 479 -17.56 -14.67 12.71
N LYS A 480 -16.63 -15.53 13.14
CA LYS A 480 -17.02 -16.86 13.66
C LYS A 480 -17.42 -16.75 15.13
N GLN A 481 -18.36 -17.60 15.55
CA GLN A 481 -18.85 -17.66 16.94
C GLN A 481 -17.71 -17.74 17.98
N ASP A 482 -16.76 -18.67 17.79
CA ASP A 482 -15.61 -18.86 18.68
C ASP A 482 -14.70 -17.62 18.79
N HIS A 483 -14.74 -16.73 17.79
CA HIS A 483 -13.91 -15.51 17.75
C HIS A 483 -14.56 -14.36 18.54
N GLN A 484 -15.89 -14.31 18.63
CA GLN A 484 -16.56 -13.42 19.58
C GLN A 484 -16.26 -13.86 21.02
N ALA A 485 -16.40 -15.16 21.30
CA ALA A 485 -16.15 -15.74 22.61
C ALA A 485 -14.68 -15.62 23.10
N ALA A 486 -13.75 -15.25 22.21
CA ALA A 486 -12.35 -15.02 22.54
C ALA A 486 -12.08 -13.72 23.33
N GLY A 487 -13.08 -12.84 23.54
CA GLY A 487 -12.96 -11.65 24.39
C GLY A 487 -12.10 -10.53 23.78
N ALA A 488 -12.29 -10.26 22.48
CA ALA A 488 -11.64 -9.15 21.81
C ALA A 488 -12.11 -7.81 22.39
N HIS A 489 -11.14 -7.00 22.83
CA HIS A 489 -11.34 -5.70 23.47
C HIS A 489 -10.47 -4.65 22.76
N PHE A 490 -10.93 -3.41 22.72
CA PHE A 490 -10.30 -2.31 21.99
C PHE A 490 -10.25 -1.05 22.86
N ASP A 491 -9.12 -0.34 22.85
CA ASP A 491 -8.94 0.93 23.57
C ASP A 491 -8.53 2.10 22.64
N ARG A 492 -8.35 1.84 21.34
CA ARG A 492 -8.03 2.84 20.31
C ARG A 492 -8.89 2.69 19.06
N PHE A 493 -9.14 3.83 18.39
CA PHE A 493 -9.54 3.87 16.99
C PHE A 493 -8.50 4.68 16.19
N GLY A 494 -8.02 4.15 15.07
CA GLY A 494 -7.04 4.85 14.24
C GLY A 494 -6.23 3.91 13.34
N ILE A 495 -5.02 4.34 13.00
CA ILE A 495 -4.10 3.64 12.08
C ILE A 495 -3.10 2.80 12.88
N ILE A 496 -2.84 1.57 12.45
CA ILE A 496 -1.84 0.67 13.04
C ILE A 496 -1.11 -0.16 11.97
N THR A 497 0.14 -0.52 12.23
CA THR A 497 0.94 -1.38 11.35
C THR A 497 0.55 -2.86 11.43
N THR A 498 0.78 -3.60 10.33
CA THR A 498 0.79 -5.07 10.32
C THR A 498 1.91 -5.66 11.18
N TRP A 499 1.85 -6.98 11.40
CA TRP A 499 2.85 -7.78 12.09
C TRP A 499 3.91 -8.43 11.19
N ILE A 500 3.67 -8.53 9.89
CA ILE A 500 4.62 -9.07 8.91
C ILE A 500 5.08 -7.93 8.01
N ASP A 501 6.39 -7.85 7.79
CA ASP A 501 7.04 -6.75 7.07
C ASP A 501 6.58 -6.64 5.60
N GLY A 502 6.90 -5.52 4.95
CA GLY A 502 6.47 -5.24 3.58
C GLY A 502 6.72 -3.80 3.13
N ASN A 503 6.18 -3.45 1.97
CA ASN A 503 6.29 -2.11 1.42
C ASN A 503 5.29 -1.16 2.09
N GLY A 504 5.23 0.09 1.61
CA GLY A 504 4.41 1.14 2.23
C GLY A 504 3.55 1.92 1.25
N GLN A 505 2.54 2.58 1.82
CA GLN A 505 1.54 3.39 1.14
C GLN A 505 1.65 4.85 1.58
N HIS A 506 1.16 5.76 0.74
CA HIS A 506 0.75 7.11 1.13
C HIS A 506 -0.77 7.13 1.08
N ILE A 507 -1.41 7.14 2.24
CA ILE A 507 -2.87 7.10 2.38
C ILE A 507 -3.29 8.04 3.51
N TYR A 508 -4.46 8.67 3.33
CA TYR A 508 -5.01 9.70 4.20
C TYR A 508 -6.50 9.47 4.46
N PHE A 509 -6.95 9.85 5.65
CA PHE A 509 -8.32 9.70 6.14
C PHE A 509 -8.77 10.98 6.86
N ASP A 510 -10.03 11.36 6.68
CA ASP A 510 -10.57 12.67 7.10
C ASP A 510 -12.10 12.58 7.34
N ASP A 511 -12.70 13.59 7.95
CA ASP A 511 -14.10 13.65 8.41
C ASP A 511 -14.53 12.35 9.15
N LEU A 512 -13.66 11.83 10.03
CA LEU A 512 -13.87 10.53 10.68
C LEU A 512 -15.00 10.63 11.72
N THR A 513 -15.90 9.64 11.75
CA THR A 513 -16.87 9.46 12.85
C THR A 513 -16.92 8.00 13.26
N TYR A 514 -16.74 7.71 14.54
CA TYR A 514 -16.53 6.36 15.06
C TYR A 514 -17.06 6.15 16.48
N THR A 515 -17.44 4.91 16.81
CA THR A 515 -17.83 4.52 18.17
C THR A 515 -16.68 4.75 19.14
N CYS A 516 -16.92 5.45 20.25
CA CYS A 516 -15.91 5.76 21.27
C CYS A 516 -16.29 5.29 22.68
N ASN A 517 -17.56 4.92 22.90
CA ASN A 517 -18.06 4.36 24.15
C ASN A 517 -19.23 3.41 23.84
N GLN A 518 -19.35 2.33 24.60
CA GLN A 518 -20.41 1.33 24.50
C GLN A 518 -21.26 1.23 25.79
N ASP A 519 -20.93 1.99 26.83
CA ASP A 519 -21.77 2.10 28.03
C ASP A 519 -23.12 2.75 27.71
N GLU A 520 -24.14 2.46 28.52
CA GLU A 520 -25.41 3.16 28.40
C GLU A 520 -25.23 4.65 28.72
N PRO A 521 -25.91 5.56 28.00
CA PRO A 521 -25.93 6.97 28.35
C PRO A 521 -26.41 7.11 29.79
N ARG A 522 -25.55 7.60 30.69
CA ARG A 522 -25.96 7.82 32.08
C ARG A 522 -27.12 8.79 32.10
N GLU A 523 -28.30 8.29 32.44
CA GLU A 523 -29.46 9.11 32.72
C GLU A 523 -29.04 10.09 33.83
N THR A 524 -28.93 11.37 33.49
CA THR A 524 -28.61 12.41 34.47
C THR A 524 -29.79 12.52 35.41
N ALA A 525 -29.70 11.80 36.53
CA ALA A 525 -30.71 11.81 37.58
C ALA A 525 -31.02 13.25 37.96
N ALA A 526 -32.19 13.72 37.55
CA ALA A 526 -32.71 15.04 37.89
C ALA A 526 -33.02 15.04 39.39
N GLY A 527 -32.00 15.41 40.18
CA GLY A 527 -32.04 15.43 41.63
C GLY A 527 -33.09 16.40 42.15
N ASP A 528 -34.23 15.83 42.55
CA ASP A 528 -34.97 16.13 43.77
C ASP A 528 -34.97 17.61 44.21
N LEU A 529 -35.71 18.44 43.47
CA LEU A 529 -36.06 19.79 43.89
C LEU A 529 -37.10 19.73 45.03
N ARG A 530 -36.62 19.56 46.26
CA ARG A 530 -37.42 19.78 47.48
C ARG A 530 -36.77 20.79 48.42
N SER A 531 -37.32 22.00 48.35
CA SER A 531 -37.49 22.97 49.46
C SER A 531 -36.31 23.22 50.40
N GLN A 532 -35.69 24.40 50.25
CA GLN A 532 -35.32 25.22 51.39
C GLN A 532 -35.37 26.71 51.03
N ASP A 533 -36.38 27.41 51.55
CA ASP A 533 -36.34 28.86 51.70
C ASP A 533 -35.34 29.23 52.80
N ALA A 534 -34.52 30.27 52.58
CA ALA A 534 -34.47 31.44 53.47
C ALA A 534 -33.38 32.46 53.09
N SER A 535 -33.70 33.74 53.36
CA SER A 535 -32.77 34.88 53.54
C SER A 535 -31.80 35.22 52.40
N ALA A 536 -32.21 36.20 51.59
CA ALA A 536 -31.29 37.10 50.91
C ALA A 536 -30.66 38.08 51.91
N GLU A 537 -29.39 38.42 51.71
CA GLU A 537 -28.79 39.64 52.26
C GLU A 537 -28.09 40.40 51.13
N VAL A 538 -28.35 41.71 51.03
CA VAL A 538 -27.88 42.57 49.93
C VAL A 538 -26.78 43.48 50.45
N ALA A 539 -25.60 43.44 49.81
CA ALA A 539 -24.55 44.43 49.99
C ALA A 539 -23.97 44.86 48.64
N VAL A 540 -24.23 46.11 48.25
CA VAL A 540 -23.69 46.77 47.06
C VAL A 540 -22.46 47.59 47.44
N VAL A 541 -21.32 47.37 46.78
CA VAL A 541 -20.23 48.36 46.71
C VAL A 541 -19.60 48.36 45.31
N CYS A 542 -19.46 49.53 44.69
CA CYS A 542 -18.74 49.76 43.44
C CYS A 542 -17.28 50.18 43.72
N GLY A 543 -16.36 49.99 42.76
CA GLY A 543 -15.16 50.84 42.73
C GLY A 543 -13.90 50.34 42.01
N ALA A 544 -13.55 51.03 40.92
CA ALA A 544 -12.19 51.43 40.49
C ALA A 544 -11.04 50.40 40.45
N GLY A 545 -10.61 50.07 39.22
CA GLY A 545 -9.45 49.23 38.93
C GLY A 545 -8.06 49.86 39.14
N TYR A 546 -7.03 49.14 38.67
CA TYR A 546 -5.63 49.58 38.63
C TYR A 546 -4.92 49.19 37.33
N LYS A 547 -3.93 49.99 36.92
CA LYS A 547 -3.16 49.81 35.68
C LYS A 547 -1.84 49.06 35.91
N SER A 548 -1.52 48.21 34.93
CA SER A 548 -0.19 47.89 34.36
C SER A 548 1.09 47.99 35.22
N SER A 549 1.91 46.95 35.15
CA SER A 549 3.37 47.10 35.01
C SER A 549 3.92 46.13 33.95
N ARG A 550 4.92 46.57 33.18
CA ARG A 550 5.68 45.75 32.23
C ARG A 550 6.93 45.24 32.92
N PHE A 551 7.42 44.05 32.55
CA PHE A 551 8.78 43.62 32.88
C PHE A 551 9.54 43.22 31.60
N VAL A 552 10.83 43.57 31.55
CA VAL A 552 11.72 43.37 30.39
C VAL A 552 12.95 42.59 30.84
N PRO A 553 13.35 41.51 30.16
CA PRO A 553 14.61 40.81 30.44
C PRO A 553 15.80 41.47 29.70
N PRO A 554 16.99 41.57 30.33
CA PRO A 554 18.18 42.17 29.70
C PRO A 554 18.94 41.19 28.79
N ARG A 555 19.70 41.74 27.84
CA ARG A 555 20.72 41.04 27.04
C ARG A 555 22.13 41.33 27.58
N GLY A 556 23.03 40.35 27.48
CA GLY A 556 24.49 40.53 27.49
C GLY A 556 25.13 39.31 26.78
N THR A 557 25.82 39.39 25.65
CA THR A 557 27.11 40.05 25.30
C THR A 557 28.37 39.33 25.77
N GLY A 558 29.02 38.61 24.85
CA GLY A 558 30.44 38.88 24.55
C GLY A 558 31.47 37.78 24.88
N PRO A 559 32.62 37.70 24.16
CA PRO A 559 33.34 36.44 23.99
C PRO A 559 34.87 36.45 24.26
N SER A 560 35.43 35.27 24.54
CA SER A 560 36.86 34.89 24.43
C SER A 560 36.97 33.37 24.64
N GLY A 561 37.89 32.57 24.07
CA GLY A 561 39.08 32.84 23.24
C GLY A 561 40.20 31.82 23.60
N LEU A 562 41.06 31.45 22.64
CA LEU A 562 42.34 30.70 22.77
C LEU A 562 42.38 29.15 22.76
N LEU A 563 42.57 28.61 21.55
CA LEU A 563 43.71 27.78 21.10
C LEU A 563 44.60 27.01 22.13
N LYS A 564 44.79 25.69 21.91
CA LYS A 564 46.10 25.06 21.59
C LYS A 564 45.97 23.63 21.02
N LYS A 565 46.90 23.26 20.12
CA LYS A 565 47.10 21.93 19.48
C LYS A 565 48.17 21.10 20.26
N PRO A 566 48.73 20.00 19.72
CA PRO A 566 48.15 18.66 19.46
C PRO A 566 48.99 17.53 20.14
N CYS A 567 48.60 16.25 19.99
CA CYS A 567 49.49 15.09 20.25
C CYS A 567 49.51 14.10 19.08
N ARG A 568 50.62 13.35 18.94
CA ARG A 568 50.99 12.53 17.76
C ARG A 568 51.40 11.10 18.15
N ALA A 569 51.03 10.16 17.28
CA ALA A 569 51.79 8.96 16.84
C ALA A 569 51.85 7.65 17.70
N CYS A 570 51.93 6.52 16.95
CA CYS A 570 52.12 5.09 17.33
C CYS A 570 51.03 4.47 18.25
N GLY A 571 50.53 3.23 18.13
CA GLY A 571 50.69 2.07 17.24
C GLY A 571 49.71 0.96 17.72
N THR A 572 49.60 -0.27 17.19
CA THR A 572 50.29 -0.97 16.07
C THR A 572 49.39 -2.12 15.51
N ARG A 573 49.94 -3.10 14.78
CA ARG A 573 49.26 -4.23 14.11
C ARG A 573 48.61 -5.28 15.04
N HIS A 574 47.45 -5.82 14.63
CA HIS A 574 47.09 -7.26 14.66
C HIS A 574 46.11 -7.48 13.47
N LYS A 575 46.32 -8.34 12.46
CA LYS A 575 46.45 -9.82 12.40
C LYS A 575 45.23 -10.58 12.92
N SER A 576 44.38 -11.03 11.98
CA SER A 576 43.50 -12.19 12.11
C SER A 576 43.47 -12.96 10.78
N ARG A 577 43.79 -14.27 10.85
CA ARG A 577 43.11 -15.29 10.04
C ARG A 577 41.68 -15.46 10.63
N GLU A 578 40.71 -16.10 10.00
CA GLU A 578 40.74 -17.12 8.95
C GLU A 578 39.45 -17.03 8.12
#